data_AF-A0A6G3WJ20-F1
#
_entry.id   AF-A0A6G3WJ20-F1
#
_cell.length_a   1.000
_cell.length_b   1.000
_cell.length_c   1.000
_cell.angle_alpha   90.00
_cell.angle_beta   90.00
_cell.angle_gamma   90.00
#
_symmetry.space_group_name_H-M   'P 1'
#
loop_
_entity.id
_entity.type
_entity.pdbx_description
1 polymer ?
#
loop_
_entity_poly.entity_id
_entity_poly.type
_entity_poly.pdbx_seq_one_letter_code
_entity_poly.pdbx_strand_id
1 'polypeptide(L)'
;MVIPLMKQADVPGTDEQVPLRCGAVWDDGAACAVEARRALHAFLAHAPCTGRTPVPAPLAIDAELVVSELVTNAIRHAPGPCGMVLRLTGDELAITVWDTSTEQPVVRNRDGQRFGGHGMHVVHTVSSKVAVTPLGRGKQITAYLRPALDGGPDARGAVGPAA
;
A
#
# COMPACT_ATOMS: atom_id res chain seq x y z
N MET A 1 17.41 3.40 -8.54
CA MET A 1 17.88 2.19 -9.25
C MET A 1 16.98 1.03 -8.82
N VAL A 2 16.31 0.32 -9.75
CA VAL A 2 15.48 -0.84 -9.38
C VAL A 2 16.41 -2.00 -9.03
N ILE A 3 16.70 -2.19 -7.75
CA ILE A 3 17.49 -3.34 -7.28
C ILE A 3 16.50 -4.49 -7.02
N PRO A 4 16.57 -5.61 -7.78
CA PRO A 4 15.74 -6.78 -7.50
C PRO A 4 16.13 -7.34 -6.12
N LEU A 5 15.24 -7.23 -5.13
CA LEU A 5 15.49 -7.76 -3.80
C LEU A 5 15.49 -9.30 -3.87
N MET A 6 16.66 -9.90 -3.64
CA MET A 6 16.89 -11.33 -3.63
C MET A 6 15.88 -12.07 -2.72
N LYS A 7 15.52 -13.25 -3.21
CA LYS A 7 14.64 -14.28 -2.66
C LYS A 7 14.99 -14.62 -1.19
N GLN A 8 14.07 -14.39 -0.26
CA GLN A 8 14.07 -15.09 1.02
C GLN A 8 13.33 -16.42 0.86
N ALA A 9 13.93 -17.46 1.42
CA ALA A 9 13.64 -18.87 1.19
C ALA A 9 12.21 -19.29 1.54
N ASP A 10 11.65 -20.09 0.64
CA ASP A 10 10.42 -20.88 0.81
C ASP A 10 10.55 -21.85 2.00
N VAL A 11 9.49 -21.91 2.80
CA VAL A 11 9.10 -23.13 3.50
C VAL A 11 8.13 -23.84 2.55
N PRO A 12 8.36 -25.08 2.10
CA PRO A 12 7.51 -25.73 1.12
C PRO A 12 6.20 -26.19 1.81
N GLY A 13 5.19 -25.34 1.71
CA GLY A 13 3.79 -25.69 1.95
C GLY A 13 3.08 -25.82 0.61
N THR A 14 2.41 -26.95 0.41
CA THR A 14 1.56 -27.28 -0.73
C THR A 14 0.47 -26.21 -0.93
N ASP A 15 0.55 -25.37 -1.97
CA ASP A 15 -0.59 -25.02 -2.86
C ASP A 15 -0.24 -23.96 -3.92
N GLU A 16 -0.95 -24.04 -5.04
CA GLU A 16 -0.93 -23.10 -6.16
C GLU A 16 -1.21 -21.66 -5.71
N GLN A 17 -0.19 -20.78 -5.71
CA GLN A 17 -0.26 -19.33 -5.97
C GLN A 17 1.08 -18.66 -5.63
N VAL A 18 2.08 -18.81 -6.49
CA VAL A 18 3.35 -18.07 -6.34
C VAL A 18 3.05 -16.56 -6.35
N PRO A 19 3.36 -15.80 -5.28
CA PRO A 19 2.97 -14.40 -5.17
C PRO A 19 3.68 -13.55 -6.22
N LEU A 20 2.94 -12.67 -6.91
CA LEU A 20 3.57 -11.68 -7.78
C LEU A 20 4.22 -10.61 -6.91
N ARG A 21 5.49 -10.27 -7.16
CA ARG A 21 6.25 -9.35 -6.32
C ARG A 21 7.11 -8.39 -7.13
N CYS A 22 7.13 -7.13 -6.74
CA CYS A 22 8.02 -6.10 -7.27
C CYS A 22 8.63 -5.29 -6.12
N GLY A 23 9.86 -4.79 -6.30
CA GLY A 23 10.54 -3.94 -5.32
C GLY A 23 11.24 -2.75 -5.97
N ALA A 24 11.28 -1.63 -5.28
CA ALA A 24 12.01 -0.42 -5.67
C ALA A 24 12.73 0.18 -4.46
N VAL A 25 13.90 0.79 -4.70
CA VAL A 25 14.73 1.44 -3.68
C VAL A 25 15.19 2.80 -4.21
N TRP A 26 15.21 3.78 -3.33
CA TRP A 26 15.56 5.16 -3.63
C TRP A 26 16.50 5.72 -2.57
N ASP A 27 17.50 6.50 -2.98
CA ASP A 27 18.54 7.01 -2.09
C ASP A 27 18.13 8.32 -1.39
N ASP A 28 17.62 9.32 -2.11
CA ASP A 28 16.97 10.51 -1.57
C ASP A 28 16.05 11.22 -2.60
N GLY A 29 15.23 12.17 -2.12
CA GLY A 29 14.59 13.19 -2.97
C GLY A 29 13.13 12.94 -3.40
N ALA A 30 12.56 13.93 -4.10
CA ALA A 30 11.16 13.93 -4.52
C ALA A 30 10.84 13.00 -5.71
N ALA A 31 11.86 12.57 -6.46
CA ALA A 31 11.72 11.64 -7.59
C ALA A 31 11.09 10.30 -7.16
N CYS A 32 11.29 9.90 -5.90
CA CYS A 32 10.81 8.66 -5.31
C CYS A 32 9.27 8.50 -5.41
N ALA A 33 8.50 9.58 -5.24
CA ALA A 33 7.04 9.51 -5.27
C ALA A 33 6.47 9.22 -6.68
N VAL A 34 7.07 9.82 -7.71
CA VAL A 34 6.68 9.58 -9.11
C VAL A 34 7.06 8.16 -9.52
N GLU A 35 8.25 7.72 -9.16
CA GLU A 35 8.73 6.36 -9.45
C GLU A 35 7.90 5.30 -8.72
N ALA A 36 7.50 5.55 -7.47
CA ALA A 36 6.64 4.65 -6.71
C ALA A 36 5.27 4.46 -7.39
N ARG A 37 4.62 5.55 -7.83
CA ARG A 37 3.36 5.47 -8.58
C ARG A 37 3.55 4.71 -9.90
N ARG A 38 4.60 5.02 -10.66
CA ARG A 38 4.90 4.27 -11.91
C ARG A 38 5.11 2.79 -11.67
N ALA A 39 5.84 2.43 -10.62
CA ALA A 39 6.07 1.04 -10.24
C ALA A 39 4.77 0.33 -9.86
N LEU A 40 3.86 1.00 -9.14
CA LEU A 40 2.53 0.49 -8.83
C LEU A 40 1.71 0.24 -10.09
N HIS A 41 1.57 1.24 -10.97
CA HIS A 41 0.79 1.06 -12.21
C HIS A 41 1.36 -0.05 -13.10
N ALA A 42 2.68 -0.11 -13.26
CA ALA A 42 3.33 -1.17 -14.02
C ALA A 42 3.08 -2.56 -13.40
N PHE A 43 3.12 -2.66 -12.07
CA PHE A 43 2.84 -3.90 -11.35
C PHE A 43 1.39 -4.36 -11.55
N LEU A 44 0.42 -3.45 -11.39
CA LEU A 44 -1.01 -3.75 -11.58
C LEU A 44 -1.33 -4.10 -13.03
N ALA A 45 -0.73 -3.40 -13.99
CA ALA A 45 -0.89 -3.68 -15.43
C ALA A 45 -0.25 -5.02 -15.84
N HIS A 46 0.80 -5.46 -15.14
CA HIS A 46 1.47 -6.73 -15.42
C HIS A 46 0.73 -7.93 -14.82
N ALA A 47 -0.07 -7.74 -13.75
CA ALA A 47 -0.74 -8.85 -13.08
C ALA A 47 -1.59 -9.73 -14.03
N PRO A 48 -2.42 -9.20 -14.94
CA PRO A 48 -3.14 -10.00 -15.92
C PRO A 48 -2.26 -10.83 -16.86
N CYS A 49 -1.08 -10.32 -17.23
CA CYS A 49 -0.12 -11.04 -18.08
C CYS A 49 0.47 -12.27 -17.40
N THR A 50 0.29 -12.41 -16.09
CA THR A 50 0.72 -13.58 -15.29
C THR A 50 -0.39 -14.60 -15.06
N GLY A 51 -1.53 -14.46 -15.73
CA GLY A 51 -2.70 -15.34 -15.58
C GLY A 51 -3.59 -15.00 -14.38
N ARG A 52 -3.37 -13.86 -13.72
CA ARG A 52 -4.19 -13.37 -12.60
C ARG A 52 -5.37 -12.55 -13.11
N THR A 53 -6.42 -12.46 -12.31
CA THR A 53 -7.53 -11.52 -12.59
C THR A 53 -7.02 -10.07 -12.51
N PRO A 54 -7.50 -9.17 -13.39
CA PRO A 54 -7.22 -7.75 -13.25
C PRO A 54 -7.64 -7.23 -11.87
N VAL A 55 -6.80 -6.38 -11.28
CA VAL A 55 -7.13 -5.71 -10.02
C VAL A 55 -8.30 -4.74 -10.27
N PRO A 56 -9.38 -4.81 -9.46
CA PRO A 56 -10.51 -3.90 -9.61
C PRO A 56 -10.10 -2.44 -9.49
N ALA A 57 -10.75 -1.56 -10.27
CA ALA A 57 -10.43 -0.13 -10.30
C ALA A 57 -10.50 0.55 -8.91
N PRO A 58 -11.50 0.26 -8.03
CA PRO A 58 -11.51 0.83 -6.67
C PRO A 58 -10.26 0.46 -5.87
N LEU A 59 -9.83 -0.82 -5.95
CA LEU A 59 -8.64 -1.30 -5.25
C LEU A 59 -7.35 -0.64 -5.78
N ALA A 60 -7.28 -0.39 -7.09
CA ALA A 60 -6.16 0.32 -7.70
C ALA A 60 -6.07 1.79 -7.24
N ILE A 61 -7.22 2.46 -7.08
CA ILE A 61 -7.30 3.84 -6.56
C ILE A 61 -6.83 3.89 -5.10
N ASP A 62 -7.32 2.97 -4.26
CA ASP A 62 -6.90 2.87 -2.86
C ASP A 62 -5.39 2.56 -2.75
N ALA A 63 -4.87 1.68 -3.62
CA ALA A 63 -3.45 1.38 -3.70
C ALA A 63 -2.60 2.61 -4.05
N GLU A 64 -3.03 3.42 -5.01
CA GLU A 64 -2.31 4.63 -5.40
C GLU A 64 -2.28 5.67 -4.26
N LEU A 65 -3.39 5.78 -3.53
CA LEU A 65 -3.49 6.63 -2.35
C LEU A 65 -2.54 6.15 -1.24
N VAL A 66 -2.56 4.86 -0.92
CA VAL A 66 -1.66 4.26 0.08
C VAL A 66 -0.19 4.46 -0.29
N VAL A 67 0.19 4.19 -1.55
CA VAL A 67 1.57 4.41 -2.01
C VAL A 67 1.97 5.87 -1.86
N SER A 68 1.10 6.80 -2.26
CA SER A 68 1.39 8.24 -2.20
C SER A 68 1.58 8.71 -0.76
N GLU A 69 0.72 8.29 0.17
CA GLU A 69 0.83 8.67 1.57
C GLU A 69 2.06 8.04 2.25
N LEU A 70 2.29 6.74 2.07
CA LEU A 70 3.40 6.05 2.72
C LEU A 70 4.77 6.53 2.21
N VAL A 71 4.90 6.72 0.89
CA VAL A 71 6.17 7.20 0.30
C VAL A 71 6.41 8.66 0.64
N THR A 72 5.37 9.50 0.64
CA THR A 72 5.51 10.90 1.09
C THR A 72 5.91 10.96 2.57
N ASN A 73 5.35 10.10 3.40
CA ASN A 73 5.72 10.00 4.82
C ASN A 73 7.19 9.58 4.98
N ALA A 74 7.64 8.57 4.25
CA ALA A 74 9.04 8.13 4.25
C ALA A 74 9.99 9.29 3.87
N ILE A 75 9.75 9.95 2.73
CA ILE A 75 10.59 11.06 2.24
C ILE A 75 10.62 12.23 3.23
N ARG A 76 9.48 12.56 3.85
CA ARG A 76 9.35 13.71 4.77
C ARG A 76 10.06 13.47 6.10
N HIS A 77 9.99 12.25 6.63
CA HIS A 77 10.39 11.95 8.01
C HIS A 77 11.71 11.19 8.13
N ALA A 78 12.24 10.65 7.04
CA ALA A 78 13.45 9.86 7.02
C ALA A 78 14.34 10.26 5.83
N PRO A 79 15.06 11.40 5.92
CA PRO A 79 16.06 11.73 4.92
C PRO A 79 17.13 10.62 4.88
N GLY A 80 17.19 9.90 3.76
CA GLY A 80 18.03 8.74 3.53
C GLY A 80 17.29 7.68 2.69
N PRO A 81 17.93 6.52 2.48
CA PRO A 81 17.36 5.50 1.60
C PRO A 81 16.00 5.00 2.08
N CYS A 82 15.07 4.84 1.16
CA CYS A 82 13.78 4.22 1.41
C CYS A 82 13.43 3.27 0.27
N GLY A 83 12.43 2.44 0.47
CA GLY A 83 12.02 1.52 -0.59
C GLY A 83 10.60 1.03 -0.43
N MET A 84 10.08 0.46 -1.51
CA MET A 84 8.75 -0.10 -1.59
C MET A 84 8.80 -1.54 -2.11
N VAL A 85 7.96 -2.40 -1.55
CA VAL A 85 7.69 -3.74 -2.05
C VAL A 85 6.20 -3.90 -2.23
N LEU A 86 5.80 -4.32 -3.43
CA LEU A 86 4.45 -4.69 -3.79
C LEU A 86 4.36 -6.21 -3.87
N ARG A 87 3.33 -6.80 -3.27
CA ARG A 87 3.06 -8.23 -3.35
C ARG A 87 1.58 -8.50 -3.56
N LEU A 88 1.23 -9.32 -4.54
CA LEU A 88 -0.13 -9.76 -4.83
C LEU A 88 -0.23 -11.28 -4.63
N THR A 89 -1.05 -11.70 -3.68
CA THR A 89 -1.30 -13.12 -3.33
C THR A 89 -2.80 -13.33 -3.31
N GLY A 90 -3.33 -14.23 -4.14
CA GLY A 90 -4.76 -14.23 -4.45
C GLY A 90 -5.24 -12.85 -4.92
N ASP A 91 -6.20 -12.29 -4.20
CA ASP A 91 -6.79 -10.97 -4.37
C ASP A 91 -6.22 -9.91 -3.40
N GLU A 92 -5.33 -10.30 -2.48
CA GLU A 92 -4.75 -9.40 -1.49
C GLU A 92 -3.48 -8.71 -2.03
N LEU A 93 -3.52 -7.39 -2.07
CA LEU A 93 -2.37 -6.53 -2.37
C LEU A 93 -1.72 -6.04 -1.08
N ALA A 94 -0.48 -6.42 -0.85
CA ALA A 94 0.35 -5.89 0.23
C ALA A 94 1.31 -4.82 -0.32
N ILE A 95 1.21 -3.61 0.22
CA ILE A 95 2.09 -2.47 -0.07
C ILE A 95 2.97 -2.24 1.14
N THR A 96 4.26 -2.45 0.96
CA THR A 96 5.25 -2.32 2.01
C THR A 96 6.17 -1.17 1.70
N VAL A 97 6.31 -0.21 2.60
CA VAL A 97 7.30 0.88 2.50
C VAL A 97 8.21 0.82 3.71
N TRP A 98 9.52 0.92 3.49
CA TRP A 98 10.51 1.01 4.56
C TRP A 98 11.32 2.28 4.44
N ASP A 99 11.76 2.78 5.59
CA ASP A 99 12.56 3.99 5.71
C ASP A 99 13.57 3.85 6.87
N THR A 100 14.51 4.79 6.98
CA THR A 100 15.58 4.76 8.00
C THR A 100 15.19 5.37 9.34
N SER A 101 14.00 5.96 9.46
CA SER A 101 13.54 6.61 10.70
C SER A 101 13.01 5.59 11.69
N THR A 102 13.49 5.67 12.92
CA THR A 102 13.02 4.86 14.05
C THR A 102 11.76 5.41 14.70
N GLU A 103 11.28 6.59 14.27
CA GLU A 103 10.05 7.19 14.78
C GLU A 103 8.83 6.40 14.31
N GLN A 104 7.93 6.08 15.24
CA GLN A 104 6.67 5.43 14.90
C GLN A 104 5.76 6.37 14.10
N PRO A 105 5.00 5.87 13.11
CA PRO A 105 4.03 6.68 12.39
C PRO A 105 2.95 7.20 13.35
N VAL A 106 2.84 8.52 13.49
CA VAL A 106 1.79 9.12 14.32
C VAL A 106 0.48 9.16 13.53
N VAL A 107 -0.51 8.39 13.96
CA VAL A 107 -1.88 8.49 13.44
C VAL A 107 -2.53 9.73 14.03
N ARG A 108 -2.77 10.76 13.21
CA ARG A 108 -3.46 11.99 13.63
C ARG A 108 -4.89 12.02 13.12
N ASN A 109 -5.84 12.35 14.00
CA ASN A 109 -7.25 12.58 13.64
C ASN A 109 -7.42 13.85 12.80
N ARG A 110 -8.55 13.94 12.09
CA ARG A 110 -8.91 15.09 11.24
C ARG A 110 -9.27 16.32 12.08
N ASP A 111 -8.29 16.96 12.71
CA ASP A 111 -8.49 18.29 13.29
C ASP A 111 -8.27 19.33 12.18
N GLY A 112 -9.36 19.92 11.70
CA GLY A 112 -9.44 20.74 10.48
C GLY A 112 -8.67 22.06 10.47
N GLN A 113 -7.66 22.24 11.32
CA GLN A 113 -6.88 23.48 11.46
C GLN A 113 -5.38 23.33 11.17
N ARG A 114 -4.87 22.15 10.81
CA ARG A 114 -3.44 21.96 10.49
C ARG A 114 -3.25 21.25 9.15
N PHE A 115 -2.47 21.86 8.26
CA PHE A 115 -2.04 21.25 7.01
C PHE A 115 -0.98 20.16 7.30
N GLY A 116 -1.37 18.89 7.15
CA GLY A 116 -0.45 17.73 7.18
C GLY A 116 -0.64 16.79 8.38
N GLY A 117 -0.52 15.47 8.14
CA GLY A 117 -0.61 14.42 9.17
C GLY A 117 -1.76 13.42 9.03
N HIS A 118 -2.57 13.53 7.97
CA HIS A 118 -3.69 12.62 7.73
C HIS A 118 -3.32 11.32 6.99
N GLY A 119 -2.10 11.23 6.45
CA GLY A 119 -1.71 10.13 5.57
C GLY A 119 -1.92 8.76 6.19
N MET A 120 -1.52 8.59 7.45
CA MET A 120 -1.75 7.33 8.16
C MET A 120 -3.23 7.04 8.42
N HIS A 121 -4.05 8.06 8.72
CA HIS A 121 -5.50 7.86 8.89
C HIS A 121 -6.16 7.39 7.59
N VAL A 122 -5.77 7.97 6.46
CA VAL A 122 -6.23 7.56 5.13
C VAL A 122 -5.80 6.12 4.85
N VAL A 123 -4.52 5.79 5.07
CA VAL A 123 -3.99 4.43 4.89
C VAL A 123 -4.76 3.42 5.75
N HIS A 124 -5.02 3.73 7.03
CA HIS A 124 -5.81 2.87 7.91
C HIS A 124 -7.27 2.72 7.48
N THR A 125 -7.85 3.76 6.88
CA THR A 125 -9.25 3.74 6.43
C THR A 125 -9.46 2.84 5.22
N VAL A 126 -8.54 2.88 4.25
CA VAL A 126 -8.67 2.10 3.00
C VAL A 126 -8.05 0.70 3.09
N SER A 127 -7.17 0.46 4.07
CA SER A 127 -6.53 -0.84 4.26
C SER A 127 -7.34 -1.75 5.17
N SER A 128 -7.43 -3.04 4.81
CA SER A 128 -7.99 -4.06 5.71
C SER A 128 -7.11 -4.29 6.95
N LYS A 129 -5.80 -4.07 6.80
CA LYS A 129 -4.82 -4.17 7.88
C LYS A 129 -3.63 -3.25 7.59
N VAL A 130 -3.05 -2.69 8.64
CA VAL A 130 -1.76 -2.00 8.58
C VAL A 130 -0.86 -2.60 9.67
N ALA A 131 0.36 -2.98 9.31
CA ALA A 131 1.36 -3.51 10.22
C ALA A 131 2.60 -2.60 10.20
N VAL A 132 3.14 -2.28 11.38
CA VAL A 132 4.40 -1.54 11.52
C VAL A 132 5.40 -2.48 12.18
N THR A 133 6.52 -2.72 11.50
CA THR A 133 7.61 -3.57 11.97
C THR A 133 8.87 -2.72 12.13
N PRO A 134 9.36 -2.50 13.37
CA PRO A 134 10.65 -1.88 13.58
C PRO A 134 11.75 -2.71 12.92
N LEU A 135 12.70 -2.06 12.28
CA LEU A 135 13.91 -2.68 11.74
C LEU A 135 15.09 -2.34 12.66
N GLY A 136 16.18 -3.11 12.59
CA GLY A 136 17.39 -2.82 13.36
C GLY A 136 17.92 -1.38 13.10
N ARG A 137 17.66 -0.85 11.90
CA ARG A 137 17.69 0.57 11.58
C ARG A 137 16.43 0.93 10.78
N GLY A 138 15.63 1.83 11.33
CA GLY A 138 14.41 2.33 10.69
C GLY A 138 13.18 1.48 10.95
N LYS A 139 12.23 1.51 10.02
CA LYS A 139 10.96 0.77 10.13
C LYS A 139 10.43 0.35 8.76
N GLN A 140 9.51 -0.59 8.80
CA GLN A 140 8.70 -0.99 7.66
C GLN A 140 7.22 -0.87 8.02
N ILE A 141 6.44 -0.28 7.13
CA ILE A 141 4.99 -0.19 7.21
C ILE A 141 4.41 -1.02 6.07
N THR A 142 3.54 -1.98 6.38
CA THR A 142 2.83 -2.78 5.38
C THR A 142 1.33 -2.54 5.50
N ALA A 143 0.74 -2.00 4.45
CA ALA A 143 -0.70 -1.88 4.26
C ALA A 143 -1.20 -3.05 3.41
N TYR A 144 -2.32 -3.65 3.82
CA TYR A 144 -2.97 -4.76 3.12
C TYR A 144 -4.30 -4.27 2.58
N LEU A 145 -4.52 -4.49 1.28
CA LEU A 145 -5.70 -4.09 0.55
C LEU A 145 -6.36 -5.34 -0.05
N ARG A 146 -7.68 -5.41 0.03
CA ARG A 146 -8.49 -6.45 -0.61
C ARG A 146 -9.64 -5.78 -1.35
N PRO A 147 -10.15 -6.38 -2.44
CA PRO A 147 -11.40 -5.92 -3.03
C PRO A 147 -12.45 -5.78 -1.93
N ALA A 148 -13.22 -4.69 -1.98
CA ALA A 148 -14.46 -4.65 -1.22
C ALA A 148 -15.27 -5.88 -1.64
N LEU A 149 -15.72 -6.69 -0.68
CA LEU A 149 -16.77 -7.66 -0.98
C LEU A 149 -17.92 -6.83 -1.53
N ASP A 150 -18.40 -7.15 -2.74
CA ASP A 150 -19.55 -6.48 -3.33
C ASP A 150 -20.71 -6.58 -2.33
N GLY A 151 -20.89 -5.52 -1.54
CA GLY A 151 -22.06 -5.35 -0.73
C GLY A 151 -23.20 -5.20 -1.71
N GLY A 152 -24.10 -6.18 -1.76
CA GLY A 152 -25.38 -6.04 -2.45
C GLY A 152 -26.02 -4.69 -2.08
N PRO A 153 -26.83 -4.11 -2.98
CA PRO A 153 -27.27 -2.72 -2.90
C PRO A 153 -27.79 -2.40 -1.50
N ASP A 154 -27.06 -1.51 -0.81
CA ASP A 154 -27.39 -1.09 0.54
C ASP A 154 -28.77 -0.41 0.52
N ALA A 155 -29.69 -0.99 1.28
CA ALA A 155 -31.07 -0.58 1.45
C ALA A 155 -31.17 0.75 2.22
N ARG A 156 -30.64 1.83 1.65
CA ARG A 156 -30.80 3.21 2.15
C ARG A 156 -31.53 4.04 1.12
N GLY A 157 -32.84 3.85 1.04
CA GLY A 157 -33.69 4.66 0.17
C GLY A 157 -35.17 4.30 0.14
N ALA A 158 -35.72 3.63 1.16
CA ALA A 158 -37.17 3.47 1.30
C ALA A 158 -37.64 4.32 2.48
N VAL A 159 -37.63 5.65 2.32
CA VAL A 159 -38.50 6.52 3.11
C VAL A 159 -39.79 6.64 2.31
N GLY A 160 -40.80 5.86 2.71
CA GLY A 160 -42.15 5.97 2.16
C GLY A 160 -42.80 7.31 2.54
N PRO A 161 -43.68 7.88 1.71
CA PRO A 161 -44.38 9.10 2.05
C PRO A 161 -45.39 8.83 3.19
N ALA A 162 -45.33 9.64 4.24
CA ALA A 162 -46.35 9.69 5.28
C ALA A 162 -47.64 10.28 4.70
N ALA A 163 -48.75 9.59 4.93
CA ALA A 163 -50.11 10.02 4.66
C ALA A 163 -50.56 11.13 5.62
#